data_AF-A0A966RRQ0-F1
#
_entry.id   AF-A0A966RRQ0-F1
#
_cell.length_a   1.000
_cell.length_b   1.000
_cell.length_c   1.000
_cell.angle_alpha   90.00
_cell.angle_beta   90.00
_cell.angle_gamma   90.00
#
_symmetry.space_group_name_H-M   'P 1'
#
loop_
_entity.id
_entity.type
_entity.pdbx_description
1 polymer ?
#
loop_
_entity_poly.entity_id
_entity_poly.type
_entity_poly.pdbx_seq_one_letter_code
_entity_poly.pdbx_strand_id
1 'polypeptide(L)'
;MSQSDWAYLSNDLIYVALALYALSFLSYTYETAFSIRANKISGDKHLDRSITTKSRKVASIVFLLATASLTLAVIARGISAERIPLGNMYEYSITGAMTFALAYLIIGLKFDLSWLGLPSSILILLILGTAITLLYRPSAPLVPALQSSWLVIHVSSAILS
;
A
#
# COMPACT_ATOMS: atom_id res chain seq x y z
N MET A 1 -6.62 -17.87 -18.48
CA MET A 1 -6.08 -16.49 -18.51
C MET A 1 -4.71 -16.55 -19.12
N SER A 2 -4.51 -15.79 -20.18
CA SER A 2 -3.21 -15.58 -20.84
C SER A 2 -2.29 -14.69 -20.00
N GLN A 3 -0.99 -14.64 -20.33
CA GLN A 3 -0.03 -13.75 -19.64
C GLN A 3 -0.43 -12.26 -19.73
N SER A 4 -1.08 -11.85 -20.83
CA SER A 4 -1.61 -10.50 -20.98
C SER A 4 -2.83 -10.25 -20.10
N ASP A 5 -3.72 -11.24 -19.92
CA ASP A 5 -4.88 -11.11 -19.03
C ASP A 5 -4.43 -10.85 -17.58
N TRP A 6 -3.38 -11.53 -17.13
CA TRP A 6 -2.77 -11.31 -15.82
C TRP A 6 -2.12 -9.93 -15.69
N ALA A 7 -1.54 -9.39 -16.77
CA ALA A 7 -0.97 -8.05 -16.79
C ALA A 7 -2.06 -6.97 -16.63
N TYR A 8 -3.18 -7.11 -17.36
CA TYR A 8 -4.33 -6.21 -17.25
C TYR A 8 -4.96 -6.29 -15.86
N LEU A 9 -5.20 -7.50 -15.35
CA LEU A 9 -5.72 -7.70 -14.00
C LEU A 9 -4.82 -7.07 -12.93
N SER A 10 -3.51 -7.23 -13.05
CA SER A 10 -2.55 -6.59 -12.15
C SER A 10 -2.68 -5.07 -12.17
N ASN A 11 -2.73 -4.46 -13.35
CA ASN A 11 -2.89 -3.01 -13.49
C ASN A 11 -4.21 -2.52 -12.88
N ASP A 12 -5.32 -3.18 -13.19
CA ASP A 12 -6.64 -2.80 -12.68
C ASP A 12 -6.67 -2.89 -11.14
N LEU A 13 -6.11 -3.96 -10.57
CA LEU A 13 -6.00 -4.13 -9.12
C LEU A 13 -5.12 -3.06 -8.46
N ILE A 14 -4.10 -2.55 -9.15
CA ILE A 14 -3.26 -1.43 -8.67
C ILE A 14 -4.06 -0.13 -8.64
N TYR A 15 -4.88 0.15 -9.66
CA TYR A 15 -5.77 1.31 -9.67
C TYR A 15 -6.86 1.20 -8.59
N VAL A 16 -7.43 0.01 -8.40
CA VAL A 16 -8.39 -0.25 -7.31
C VAL A 16 -7.73 -0.04 -5.96
N ALA A 17 -6.51 -0.56 -5.75
CA ALA A 17 -5.76 -0.35 -4.52
C ALA A 17 -5.49 1.14 -4.27
N LEU A 18 -5.08 1.89 -5.30
CA LEU A 18 -4.87 3.35 -5.21
C LEU A 18 -6.14 4.07 -4.74
N ALA A 19 -7.29 3.75 -5.35
CA ALA A 19 -8.57 4.35 -4.97
C ALA A 19 -8.98 4.00 -3.53
N LEU A 20 -8.81 2.74 -3.12
CA LEU A 20 -9.11 2.29 -1.76
C LEU A 20 -8.18 2.94 -0.73
N TYR A 21 -6.89 3.07 -1.01
CA TYR A 21 -5.97 3.80 -0.13
C TYR A 21 -6.34 5.28 -0.02
N ALA A 22 -6.85 5.90 -1.09
CA ALA A 22 -7.34 7.28 -1.06
C ALA A 22 -8.56 7.42 -0.14
N LEU A 23 -9.52 6.50 -0.25
CA LEU A 23 -10.69 6.45 0.64
C LEU A 23 -10.30 6.20 2.10
N SER A 24 -9.33 5.32 2.34
CA SER A 24 -8.79 5.05 3.68
C SER A 24 -8.11 6.30 4.25
N PHE A 25 -7.28 6.99 3.47
CA PHE A 25 -6.64 8.25 3.85
C PHE A 25 -7.67 9.31 4.24
N LEU A 26 -8.67 9.56 3.38
CA LEU A 26 -9.73 10.52 3.66
C LEU A 26 -10.49 10.18 4.94
N SER A 27 -10.76 8.90 5.18
CA SER A 27 -11.42 8.42 6.40
C SER A 27 -10.57 8.66 7.65
N TYR A 28 -9.26 8.38 7.59
CA TYR A 28 -8.32 8.65 8.68
C TYR A 28 -8.13 10.15 8.93
N THR A 29 -8.10 10.97 7.88
CA THR A 29 -8.05 12.42 7.98
C THR A 29 -9.32 12.96 8.63
N TYR A 30 -10.49 12.47 8.22
CA TYR A 30 -11.77 12.85 8.81
C TYR A 30 -11.84 12.52 10.30
N GLU A 31 -11.45 11.31 10.68
CA GLU A 31 -11.35 10.90 12.09
C GLU A 31 -10.44 11.86 12.87
N THR A 32 -9.22 12.07 12.39
CA THR A 32 -8.22 12.89 13.09
C THR A 32 -8.67 14.34 13.21
N ALA A 33 -9.25 14.92 12.14
CA ALA A 33 -9.76 16.28 12.13
C ALA A 33 -10.93 16.48 13.11
N PHE A 34 -11.89 15.54 13.15
CA PHE A 34 -13.00 15.59 14.08
C PHE A 34 -12.57 15.35 15.53
N SER A 35 -11.62 14.44 15.79
CA SER A 35 -11.06 14.25 17.13
C SER A 35 -10.33 15.50 17.64
N ILE A 36 -9.54 16.18 16.81
CA ILE A 36 -8.86 17.43 17.19
C ILE A 36 -9.90 18.53 17.47
N ARG A 37 -10.94 18.65 16.64
CA ARG A 37 -12.01 19.64 16.83
C ARG A 37 -12.80 19.38 18.10
N ALA A 38 -13.19 18.13 18.35
CA ALA A 38 -13.92 17.75 19.57
C ALA A 38 -13.09 18.05 20.82
N ASN A 39 -11.80 17.74 20.80
CA ASN A 39 -10.90 18.02 21.93
C ASN A 39 -10.77 19.53 22.21
N LYS A 40 -10.65 20.36 21.15
CA LYS A 40 -10.60 21.82 21.29
C LYS A 40 -11.86 22.40 21.96
N ILE A 41 -13.02 21.79 21.75
CA ILE A 41 -14.29 22.21 22.35
C ILE A 41 -14.37 21.77 23.82
N SER A 42 -13.93 20.56 24.14
CA SER A 42 -13.94 20.02 25.51
C SER A 42 -12.87 20.60 26.43
N GLY A 43 -11.81 21.21 25.88
CA GLY A 43 -10.72 21.83 26.66
C GLY A 43 -9.79 20.81 27.35
N ASP A 44 -9.88 19.54 26.98
CA ASP A 44 -9.08 18.46 27.55
C ASP A 44 -7.68 18.42 26.90
N LYS A 45 -6.67 17.94 27.63
CA LYS A 45 -5.33 17.74 27.09
C LYS A 45 -5.20 16.40 26.36
N HIS A 46 -6.06 15.43 26.68
CA HIS A 46 -6.04 14.11 26.06
C HIS A 46 -7.06 14.00 24.91
N LEU A 47 -6.64 13.44 23.78
CA LEU A 47 -7.51 13.18 22.64
C LEU A 47 -8.49 12.05 22.97
N ASP A 48 -9.72 12.39 23.38
CA ASP A 48 -10.79 11.40 23.51
C ASP A 48 -11.21 10.90 22.11
N ARG A 49 -10.91 9.64 21.83
CA ARG A 49 -11.20 8.95 20.56
C ARG A 49 -12.43 8.03 20.65
N SER A 50 -13.16 8.05 21.76
CA SER A 50 -14.36 7.21 21.96
C SER A 50 -15.44 7.48 20.91
N ILE A 51 -15.62 8.75 20.54
CA ILE A 51 -16.63 9.23 19.58
C ILE A 51 -16.31 8.77 18.14
N THR A 52 -15.04 8.59 17.79
CA THR A 52 -14.60 8.30 16.41
C THR A 52 -14.32 6.82 16.13
N THR A 53 -14.59 5.94 17.10
CA THR A 53 -14.31 4.49 17.00
C THR A 53 -14.95 3.80 15.80
N LYS A 54 -16.15 4.21 15.38
CA LYS A 54 -16.84 3.64 14.21
C LYS A 54 -16.11 4.02 12.91
N SER A 55 -15.79 5.29 12.73
CA SER A 55 -15.07 5.78 11.54
C SER A 55 -13.67 5.15 11.44
N ARG A 56 -12.99 4.96 12.57
CA ARG A 56 -11.71 4.27 12.65
C ARG A 56 -11.77 2.84 12.13
N LYS A 57 -12.78 2.08 12.56
CA LYS A 57 -12.99 0.69 12.09
C LYS A 57 -13.21 0.65 10.58
N VAL A 58 -14.02 1.57 10.05
CA VAL A 58 -14.24 1.68 8.61
C VAL A 58 -12.92 1.98 7.89
N ALA A 59 -12.15 2.96 8.36
CA ALA A 59 -10.85 3.32 7.76
C ALA A 59 -9.88 2.13 7.73
N SER A 60 -9.80 1.37 8.83
CA SER A 60 -8.98 0.15 8.93
C SER A 60 -9.45 -0.97 8.01
N ILE A 61 -10.77 -1.18 7.87
CA ILE A 61 -11.32 -2.19 6.95
C ILE A 61 -11.00 -1.81 5.49
N VAL A 62 -11.20 -0.54 5.13
CA VAL A 62 -10.88 -0.06 3.77
C VAL A 62 -9.37 -0.17 3.51
N PHE A 63 -8.52 0.13 4.50
CA PHE A 63 -7.08 -0.08 4.40
C PHE A 63 -6.73 -1.55 4.15
N LEU A 64 -7.34 -2.48 4.91
CA LEU A 64 -7.13 -3.91 4.74
C LEU A 64 -7.52 -4.38 3.33
N LEU A 65 -8.66 -3.91 2.81
CA LEU A 65 -9.11 -4.21 1.45
C LEU A 65 -8.15 -3.62 0.40
N ALA A 66 -7.64 -2.41 0.63
CA ALA A 66 -6.63 -1.80 -0.24
C ALA A 66 -5.34 -2.64 -0.29
N THR A 67 -4.85 -3.09 0.88
CA THR A 67 -3.68 -3.96 0.98
C THR A 67 -3.93 -5.31 0.31
N ALA A 68 -5.11 -5.91 0.50
CA ALA A 68 -5.46 -7.17 -0.15
C ALA A 68 -5.46 -7.04 -1.68
N SER A 69 -6.07 -5.96 -2.20
CA SER A 69 -6.05 -5.65 -3.64
C SER A 69 -4.63 -5.47 -4.17
N LEU A 70 -3.79 -4.73 -3.44
CA LEU A 70 -2.39 -4.50 -3.81
C LEU A 70 -1.58 -5.81 -3.84
N THR A 71 -1.76 -6.67 -2.83
CA THR A 71 -1.10 -7.99 -2.77
C THR A 71 -1.50 -8.86 -3.95
N LEU A 72 -2.80 -8.92 -4.29
CA LEU A 72 -3.28 -9.65 -5.47
C LEU A 72 -2.70 -9.06 -6.77
N ALA A 73 -2.59 -7.74 -6.86
CA ALA A 73 -1.96 -7.05 -7.99
C ALA A 73 -0.50 -7.48 -8.19
N VAL A 74 0.28 -7.53 -7.11
CA VAL A 74 1.70 -7.94 -7.14
C VAL A 74 1.83 -9.42 -7.51
N ILE A 75 0.96 -10.28 -6.99
CA ILE A 75 0.94 -11.72 -7.36
C ILE A 75 0.59 -11.89 -8.84
N ALA A 76 -0.47 -11.23 -9.31
CA ALA A 76 -0.87 -11.26 -10.72
C ALA A 76 0.26 -10.76 -11.65
N ARG A 77 1.01 -9.76 -11.20
CA ARG A 77 2.21 -9.25 -11.89
C ARG A 77 3.29 -10.33 -12.04
N GLY A 78 3.57 -11.04 -10.95
CA GLY A 78 4.57 -12.11 -10.94
C GLY A 78 4.18 -13.29 -11.84
N ILE A 79 2.89 -13.65 -11.85
CA ILE A 79 2.34 -14.68 -12.74
C ILE A 79 2.46 -14.24 -14.22
N SER A 80 2.13 -12.99 -14.53
CA SER A 80 2.22 -12.44 -15.89
C SER A 80 3.66 -12.46 -16.44
N ALA A 81 4.64 -12.13 -15.59
CA ALA A 81 6.05 -12.05 -15.99
C ALA A 81 6.84 -13.37 -15.78
N GLU A 82 6.20 -14.41 -15.23
CA GLU A 82 6.80 -15.71 -14.85
C GLU A 82 8.03 -15.58 -13.95
N ARG A 83 8.07 -14.54 -13.10
CA ARG A 83 9.19 -14.24 -12.21
C ARG A 83 8.76 -13.41 -11.00
N ILE A 84 9.67 -13.24 -10.06
CA ILE A 84 9.47 -12.35 -8.90
C ILE A 84 9.42 -10.88 -9.39
N PRO A 85 8.42 -10.08 -9.01
CA PRO A 85 8.26 -8.69 -9.44
C PRO A 85 9.18 -7.76 -8.63
N LEU A 86 10.49 -7.89 -8.85
CA LEU A 86 11.54 -7.01 -8.29
C LEU A 86 12.52 -6.55 -9.38
N GLY A 87 12.16 -6.72 -10.66
CA GLY A 87 13.09 -6.54 -11.78
C GLY A 87 13.23 -5.11 -12.27
N ASN A 88 12.34 -4.21 -11.88
CA ASN A 88 12.34 -2.81 -12.29
C ASN A 88 11.83 -1.89 -11.16
N MET A 89 12.04 -0.58 -11.32
CA MET A 89 11.68 0.42 -10.31
C MET A 89 10.17 0.45 -10.01
N TYR A 90 9.31 0.23 -11.01
CA TYR A 90 7.86 0.14 -10.80
C TYR A 90 7.49 -1.02 -9.88
N GLU A 91 7.99 -2.21 -10.20
CA GLU A 91 7.80 -3.45 -9.47
C GLU A 91 8.38 -3.37 -8.05
N TYR A 92 9.53 -2.71 -7.91
CA TYR A 92 10.12 -2.40 -6.61
C TYR A 92 9.20 -1.49 -5.77
N SER A 93 8.69 -0.40 -6.36
CA SER A 93 7.80 0.53 -5.64
C SER A 93 6.49 -0.13 -5.20
N ILE A 94 5.83 -0.91 -6.05
CA ILE A 94 4.57 -1.58 -5.69
C ILE A 94 4.78 -2.69 -4.64
N THR A 95 5.89 -3.44 -4.73
CA THR A 95 6.21 -4.52 -3.77
C THR A 95 6.68 -3.93 -2.43
N GLY A 96 7.41 -2.81 -2.45
CA GLY A 96 7.77 -2.05 -1.27
C GLY A 96 6.54 -1.48 -0.57
N ALA A 97 5.61 -0.87 -1.31
CA ALA A 97 4.33 -0.39 -0.78
C ALA A 97 3.50 -1.53 -0.16
N MET A 98 3.43 -2.68 -0.82
CA MET A 98 2.76 -3.88 -0.30
C MET A 98 3.39 -4.33 1.02
N THR A 99 4.72 -4.44 1.06
CA THR A 99 5.46 -4.89 2.26
C THR A 99 5.25 -3.94 3.43
N PHE A 100 5.33 -2.63 3.18
CA PHE A 100 5.10 -1.61 4.19
C PHE A 100 3.65 -1.64 4.73
N ALA A 101 2.66 -1.80 3.84
CA ALA A 101 1.26 -1.91 4.23
C ALA A 101 0.97 -3.16 5.06
N LEU A 102 1.56 -4.30 4.70
CA LEU A 102 1.47 -5.54 5.46
C LEU A 102 2.14 -5.41 6.83
N ALA A 103 3.32 -4.79 6.90
CA ALA A 103 4.01 -4.54 8.16
C ALA A 103 3.14 -3.66 9.09
N TYR A 104 2.54 -2.59 8.57
CA TYR A 104 1.60 -1.77 9.34
C TYR A 104 0.42 -2.59 9.88
N LEU A 105 -0.21 -3.42 9.06
CA LEU A 105 -1.33 -4.26 9.50
C LEU A 105 -0.91 -5.28 10.57
N ILE A 106 0.22 -5.98 10.37
CA ILE A 106 0.73 -6.98 11.31
C ILE A 106 1.07 -6.35 12.66
N ILE A 107 1.77 -5.21 12.65
CA ILE A 107 2.10 -4.48 13.88
C ILE A 107 0.81 -3.99 14.55
N GLY A 108 -0.17 -3.52 13.75
CA GLY A 108 -1.48 -3.09 14.22
C GLY A 108 -2.33 -4.19 14.90
N LEU A 109 -2.05 -5.47 14.64
CA LEU A 109 -2.69 -6.58 15.37
C LEU A 109 -2.17 -6.71 16.81
N LYS A 110 -0.93 -6.29 17.07
CA LYS A 110 -0.28 -6.44 18.38
C LYS A 110 -0.25 -5.14 19.19
N PHE A 111 -0.20 -4.00 18.51
CA PHE A 111 -0.15 -2.68 19.12
C PHE A 111 -1.29 -1.82 18.58
N ASP A 112 -2.00 -1.09 19.46
CA ASP A 112 -3.10 -0.18 19.10
C ASP A 112 -2.57 1.11 18.42
N LEU A 113 -1.85 0.97 17.30
CA LEU A 113 -1.21 2.05 16.54
C LEU A 113 -2.17 2.69 15.52
N SER A 114 -3.39 2.97 15.94
CA SER A 114 -4.42 3.53 15.05
C SER A 114 -4.03 4.90 14.47
N TRP A 115 -3.27 5.70 15.22
CA TRP A 115 -2.77 6.99 14.74
C TRP A 115 -1.81 6.83 13.54
N LEU A 116 -1.13 5.69 13.43
CA LEU A 116 -0.18 5.44 12.36
C LEU A 116 -0.88 5.18 11.01
N GLY A 117 -2.19 4.94 10.98
CA GLY A 117 -2.94 4.72 9.73
C GLY A 117 -2.95 5.93 8.79
N LEU A 118 -2.97 7.15 9.34
CA LEU A 118 -2.91 8.38 8.54
C LEU A 118 -1.56 8.56 7.82
N PRO A 119 -0.41 8.58 8.51
CA PRO A 119 0.88 8.68 7.84
C PRO A 119 1.18 7.48 6.94
N SER A 120 0.75 6.28 7.31
CA SER A 120 0.94 5.10 6.46
C SER A 120 0.14 5.18 5.16
N SER A 121 -1.13 5.59 5.21
CA SER A 121 -1.98 5.68 4.01
C SER A 121 -1.49 6.75 3.02
N ILE A 122 -1.09 7.93 3.48
CA ILE A 122 -0.54 8.95 2.58
C ILE A 122 0.80 8.53 1.97
N LEU A 123 1.67 7.87 2.74
CA LEU A 123 2.96 7.40 2.24
C LEU A 123 2.77 6.36 1.13
N ILE A 124 1.88 5.39 1.34
CA ILE A 124 1.54 4.39 0.32
C ILE A 124 0.91 5.04 -0.91
N LEU A 125 0.02 6.02 -0.73
CA LEU A 125 -0.57 6.77 -1.85
C LEU A 125 0.48 7.49 -2.69
N LEU A 126 1.46 8.13 -2.05
CA LEU A 126 2.54 8.81 -2.76
C LEU A 126 3.41 7.80 -3.52
N ILE A 127 3.73 6.66 -2.92
CA ILE A 127 4.51 5.61 -3.59
C ILE A 127 3.75 5.05 -4.80
N LEU A 128 2.48 4.68 -4.63
CA LEU A 128 1.66 4.16 -5.73
C LEU A 128 1.42 5.22 -6.81
N GLY A 129 1.12 6.45 -6.42
CA GLY A 129 0.94 7.57 -7.35
C GLY A 129 2.20 7.83 -8.18
N THR A 130 3.37 7.82 -7.55
CA THR A 130 4.67 7.96 -8.23
C THR A 130 4.95 6.75 -9.14
N ALA A 131 4.67 5.55 -8.67
CA ALA A 131 4.86 4.33 -9.45
C ALA A 131 4.05 4.36 -10.75
N ILE A 132 2.77 4.74 -10.67
CA ILE A 132 1.87 4.78 -11.82
C ILE A 132 2.20 5.93 -12.78
N THR A 133 2.61 7.10 -12.26
CA THR A 133 2.80 8.30 -13.09
C THR A 133 4.19 8.41 -13.71
N LEU A 134 5.24 8.07 -12.97
CA LEU A 134 6.63 8.29 -13.39
C LEU A 134 7.37 7.01 -13.74
N LEU A 135 7.03 5.89 -13.09
CA LEU A 135 7.82 4.66 -13.18
C LEU A 135 7.16 3.56 -14.01
N TYR A 136 5.92 3.76 -14.47
CA TYR A 136 5.12 2.70 -15.10
C TYR A 136 5.87 2.02 -16.24
N ARG A 137 5.95 0.68 -16.16
CA ARG A 137 6.51 -0.17 -17.21
C ARG A 137 5.52 -1.29 -17.54
N PRO A 138 5.37 -1.69 -18.81
CA PRO A 138 4.56 -2.86 -19.15
C PRO A 138 5.11 -4.15 -18.50
N SER A 139 4.23 -5.11 -18.23
CA SER A 139 4.64 -6.46 -17.85
C SER A 139 5.25 -7.13 -19.08
N ALA A 140 6.57 -7.39 -19.03
CA ALA A 140 7.33 -8.01 -20.11
C ALA A 140 8.48 -8.86 -19.53
N PRO A 141 8.94 -9.89 -20.25
CA PRO A 141 10.10 -10.69 -19.85
C PRO A 141 11.36 -9.81 -19.74
N LEU A 142 12.20 -10.10 -18.75
CA LEU A 142 13.44 -9.34 -18.51
C LEU A 142 14.43 -9.57 -19.65
N VAL A 143 15.15 -8.50 -20.03
CA VAL A 143 16.31 -8.60 -20.92
C VAL A 143 17.34 -9.58 -20.34
N PRO A 144 18.04 -10.38 -21.18
CA PRO A 144 18.90 -11.48 -20.73
C PRO A 144 19.96 -11.09 -19.69
N ALA A 145 20.44 -9.85 -19.70
CA ALA A 145 21.44 -9.36 -18.74
C ALA A 145 20.92 -9.19 -17.29
N LEU A 146 19.61 -9.13 -17.07
CA LEU A 146 18.99 -8.97 -15.73
C LEU A 146 18.44 -10.28 -15.14
N GLN A 147 18.61 -11.41 -15.82
CA GLN A 147 18.14 -12.73 -15.37
C GLN A 147 19.06 -13.37 -14.29
N SER A 148 19.71 -12.55 -13.46
CA SER A 148 20.64 -13.02 -12.42
C SER A 148 19.97 -13.00 -11.05
N SER A 149 20.10 -14.10 -10.30
CA SER A 149 19.71 -14.18 -8.89
C SER A 149 20.38 -13.11 -8.02
N TRP A 150 21.51 -12.55 -8.45
CA TRP A 150 22.22 -11.46 -7.77
C TRP A 150 21.39 -10.18 -7.70
N LEU A 151 20.57 -9.88 -8.71
CA LEU A 151 19.69 -8.71 -8.70
C LEU A 151 18.64 -8.83 -7.59
N VAL A 152 18.08 -10.02 -7.38
CA VAL A 152 17.14 -10.28 -6.29
C VAL A 152 17.80 -10.04 -4.93
N ILE A 153 19.04 -10.52 -4.73
CA ILE A 153 19.79 -10.31 -3.49
C ILE A 153 20.07 -8.82 -3.26
N HIS A 154 20.54 -8.11 -4.29
CA HIS A 154 20.87 -6.69 -4.19
C HIS A 154 19.64 -5.83 -3.86
N VAL A 155 18.53 -6.07 -4.56
CA VAL A 155 17.27 -5.32 -4.39
C VAL A 155 16.62 -5.68 -3.05
N SER A 156 16.68 -6.94 -2.61
CA SER A 156 16.19 -7.33 -1.28
C SER A 156 17.04 -6.71 -0.16
N SER A 157 18.36 -6.59 -0.37
CA SER A 157 19.24 -5.90 0.58
C SER A 157 18.89 -4.42 0.70
N ALA A 158 18.54 -3.74 -0.40
CA ALA A 158 18.12 -2.33 -0.37
C ALA A 158 16.80 -2.09 0.38
N ILE A 159 15.96 -3.12 0.51
CA ILE A 159 14.72 -3.06 1.32
C ILE A 159 15.04 -3.19 2.82
N LEU A 160 16.11 -3.91 3.17
CA LEU A 160 16.47 -4.24 4.56
C LEU A 160 17.51 -3.31 5.20
N SER A 161 18.27 -2.55 4.40
CA SER A 161 19.29 -1.58 4.86
C SER A 161 18.68 -0.24 5.26
#